data_AF-A0A962R3C1-F1
#
_entry.id   AF-A0A962R3C1-F1
#
_cell.length_a   1.000
_cell.length_b   1.000
_cell.length_c   1.000
_cell.angle_alpha   90.00
_cell.angle_beta   90.00
_cell.angle_gamma   90.00
#
_symmetry.space_group_name_H-M   'P 1'
#
loop_
_entity.id
_entity.type
_entity.pdbx_description
1 polymer ?
#
loop_
_entity_poly.entity_id
_entity_poly.type
_entity_poly.pdbx_seq_one_letter_code
_entity_poly.pdbx_strand_id
1 'polypeptide(L)'
;MKQPMDIPDKASGAAMPCADVDKQQAWEAGGDASRIASPPQAGSLVSLPPEFQTPTAFAQAFELGLARMIDAHHDLGVFILVLANAVMDARLHARLHAALDARFAQLCADPPSATADDEAVFRALRGIGWDKLGAVRGRALDDLEIQLNPLRGLRPPRNAGATIETLQRDFDPDGFHFAKPFLRKEIFWNGALMGRDAALLYNKFPFLPWHGLLVPELHEGHAQYLSADWHAYVFELCAQLGVSLPGVGFGYNAYGANASVNHLHFQMFVREQGLPVAHPHWRHNGGNVPYPARCLRFDDVDQAWEVLSGFHAANQTYNLVYLPGRVYCLPRHFQGTHAHADWNEGYAFYEMAGGLTVFDPRLFDRLNASDLGGELARLTV
;
A
#
# COMPACT_ATOMS: atom_id res chain seq x y z
N MET A 1 46.77 48.47 24.34
CA MET A 1 45.53 49.00 24.95
C MET A 1 44.50 47.89 24.87
N LYS A 2 44.28 47.21 26.01
CA LYS A 2 43.20 46.25 26.39
C LYS A 2 42.87 45.09 25.43
N GLN A 3 42.75 43.82 25.79
CA GLN A 3 43.03 42.96 26.96
C GLN A 3 42.48 41.57 26.53
N PRO A 4 43.14 40.41 26.78
CA PRO A 4 42.45 39.13 26.70
C PRO A 4 41.64 38.93 27.99
N MET A 5 40.40 38.46 27.89
CA MET A 5 39.56 38.20 29.06
C MET A 5 39.41 36.69 29.26
N ASP A 6 39.81 36.28 30.45
CA ASP A 6 39.81 34.93 30.99
C ASP A 6 38.41 34.32 31.12
N ILE A 7 38.42 32.99 31.01
CA ILE A 7 37.39 32.05 31.43
C ILE A 7 37.27 32.07 32.97
N PRO A 8 36.06 31.92 33.52
CA PRO A 8 35.90 31.20 34.77
C PRO A 8 35.14 29.88 34.56
N ASP A 9 35.84 28.81 34.92
CA ASP A 9 35.31 27.49 35.20
C ASP A 9 34.64 27.52 36.58
N LYS A 10 33.43 26.95 36.70
CA LYS A 10 32.88 26.33 37.93
C LYS A 10 31.52 25.68 37.66
N ALA A 11 31.60 24.37 37.43
CA ALA A 11 30.98 23.28 38.20
C ALA A 11 29.53 23.36 38.70
N SER A 12 28.89 22.19 38.53
CA SER A 12 27.83 21.54 39.34
C SER A 12 26.38 21.81 38.95
N GLY A 13 25.67 20.74 38.58
CA GLY A 13 24.23 20.78 38.39
C GLY A 13 23.64 19.57 37.69
N ALA A 14 23.68 18.42 38.38
CA ALA A 14 22.75 17.29 38.26
C ALA A 14 22.56 16.61 36.88
N ALA A 15 23.23 15.46 36.74
CA ALA A 15 22.70 14.36 35.94
C ALA A 15 21.36 13.89 36.54
N MET A 16 20.31 13.84 35.73
CA MET A 16 19.10 13.06 36.02
C MET A 16 19.09 11.80 35.14
N PRO A 17 18.55 10.69 35.66
CA PRO A 17 19.02 9.35 35.31
C PRO A 17 18.36 8.80 34.05
N CYS A 18 19.17 8.07 33.30
CA CYS A 18 18.74 7.00 32.40
C CYS A 18 17.82 6.04 33.17
N ALA A 19 16.53 6.05 32.87
CA ALA A 19 15.57 5.07 33.33
C ALA A 19 14.56 4.86 32.21
N ASP A 20 14.83 3.87 31.35
CA ASP A 20 13.82 2.96 30.75
C ASP A 20 14.47 2.00 29.71
N VAL A 21 15.68 1.51 29.97
CA VAL A 21 16.28 0.41 29.17
C VAL A 21 15.83 -0.97 29.67
N ASP A 22 15.29 -1.06 30.90
CA ASP A 22 14.91 -2.33 31.53
C ASP A 22 13.46 -2.80 31.27
N LYS A 23 12.60 -1.99 30.64
CA LYS A 23 11.22 -2.42 30.28
C LYS A 23 11.12 -3.07 28.91
N GLN A 24 12.12 -2.90 28.04
CA GLN A 24 12.13 -3.45 26.69
C GLN A 24 12.59 -4.92 26.66
N GLN A 25 13.42 -5.34 27.62
CA GLN A 25 13.88 -6.72 27.75
C GLN A 25 12.90 -7.65 28.50
N ALA A 26 11.90 -7.10 29.20
CA ALA A 26 10.92 -7.89 29.94
C ALA A 26 9.80 -8.50 29.06
N TRP A 27 9.60 -7.99 27.83
CA TRP A 27 8.60 -8.52 26.90
C TRP A 27 9.13 -9.67 26.03
N GLU A 28 10.46 -9.79 25.88
CA GLU A 28 11.10 -10.79 25.00
C GLU A 28 11.19 -12.20 25.61
N ALA A 29 10.73 -12.40 26.86
CA ALA A 29 10.95 -13.64 27.61
C ALA A 29 9.67 -14.43 27.98
N GLY A 30 8.50 -14.14 27.42
CA GLY A 30 7.24 -14.74 27.89
C GLY A 30 6.15 -14.95 26.85
N GLY A 31 6.44 -15.64 25.74
CA GLY A 31 5.42 -16.08 24.78
C GLY A 31 5.40 -17.60 24.66
N ASP A 32 4.47 -18.25 25.37
CA ASP A 32 4.17 -19.67 25.23
C ASP A 32 3.72 -19.97 23.79
N ALA A 33 4.63 -20.57 23.01
CA ALA A 33 4.46 -20.90 21.60
C ALA A 33 3.54 -22.12 21.34
N SER A 34 2.73 -22.55 22.31
CA SER A 34 1.92 -23.78 22.19
C SER A 34 0.41 -23.56 21.95
N ARG A 35 -0.07 -22.32 21.84
CA ARG A 35 -1.47 -22.06 21.43
C ARG A 35 -1.59 -21.95 19.91
N ILE A 36 -1.71 -23.10 19.26
CA ILE A 36 -2.28 -23.17 17.91
C ILE A 36 -3.70 -22.60 18.02
N ALA A 37 -3.91 -21.40 17.48
CA ALA A 37 -5.21 -20.73 17.48
C ALA A 37 -6.25 -21.64 16.82
N SER A 38 -7.35 -21.90 17.54
CA SER A 38 -8.56 -22.44 16.94
C SER A 38 -9.04 -21.50 15.83
N PRO A 39 -9.58 -22.02 14.71
CA PRO A 39 -10.17 -21.18 13.68
C PRO A 39 -11.24 -20.26 14.29
N PRO A 40 -11.40 -19.03 13.76
CA PRO A 40 -12.39 -18.09 14.26
C PRO A 40 -13.77 -18.77 14.29
N GLN A 41 -14.45 -18.67 15.44
CA GLN A 41 -15.84 -19.11 15.55
C GLN A 41 -16.65 -18.41 14.46
N ALA A 42 -17.42 -19.20 13.70
CA ALA A 42 -18.26 -18.72 12.62
C ALA A 42 -19.30 -17.72 13.14
N GLY A 43 -18.94 -16.43 13.16
CA GLY A 43 -19.92 -15.35 13.16
C GLY A 43 -20.82 -15.53 11.94
N SER A 44 -22.12 -15.24 12.11
CA SER A 44 -23.12 -15.30 11.04
C SER A 44 -22.55 -14.66 9.77
N LEU A 45 -22.31 -15.46 8.72
CA LEU A 45 -21.81 -14.98 7.43
C LEU A 45 -22.72 -13.85 6.95
N VAL A 46 -22.17 -12.64 6.86
CA VAL A 46 -22.89 -11.51 6.26
C VAL A 46 -23.01 -11.78 4.77
N SER A 47 -24.20 -11.58 4.20
CA SER A 47 -24.38 -11.71 2.75
C SER A 47 -23.53 -10.67 2.03
N LEU A 48 -22.50 -11.13 1.33
CA LEU A 48 -21.63 -10.29 0.51
C LEU A 48 -22.31 -9.94 -0.83
N PRO A 49 -22.02 -8.76 -1.41
CA PRO A 49 -22.49 -8.43 -2.75
C PRO A 49 -22.00 -9.44 -3.79
N PRO A 50 -22.73 -9.65 -4.91
CA PRO A 50 -22.43 -10.70 -5.88
C PRO A 50 -20.98 -10.71 -6.38
N GLU A 51 -20.38 -9.54 -6.56
CA GLU A 51 -19.01 -9.36 -7.04
C GLU A 51 -17.97 -9.94 -6.05
N PHE A 52 -18.30 -10.03 -4.76
CA PHE A 52 -17.41 -10.50 -3.71
C PHE A 52 -17.69 -11.95 -3.26
N GLN A 53 -18.63 -12.65 -3.91
CA GLN A 53 -19.02 -14.01 -3.51
C GLN A 53 -18.07 -15.10 -4.00
N THR A 54 -17.33 -14.86 -5.08
CA THR A 54 -16.33 -15.81 -5.60
C THR A 54 -15.21 -15.07 -6.33
N PRO A 55 -13.99 -15.67 -6.48
CA PRO A 55 -12.92 -15.06 -7.24
C PRO A 55 -13.29 -14.86 -8.72
N THR A 56 -14.10 -15.77 -9.27
CA THR A 56 -14.57 -15.67 -10.66
C THR A 56 -15.53 -14.49 -10.85
N ALA A 57 -16.49 -14.32 -9.94
CA ALA A 57 -17.41 -13.19 -9.99
C ALA A 57 -16.66 -11.85 -9.86
N PHE A 58 -15.71 -11.77 -8.92
CA PHE A 58 -14.88 -10.58 -8.74
C PHE A 58 -14.09 -10.25 -10.01
N ALA A 59 -13.35 -11.24 -10.54
CA ALA A 59 -12.56 -11.06 -11.75
C ALA A 59 -13.44 -10.63 -12.94
N GLN A 60 -14.58 -11.30 -13.18
CA GLN A 60 -15.49 -10.94 -14.27
C GLN A 60 -16.03 -9.51 -14.12
N ALA A 61 -16.45 -9.11 -12.92
CA ALA A 61 -16.95 -7.77 -12.67
C ALA A 61 -15.84 -6.71 -12.89
N PHE A 62 -14.64 -6.98 -12.40
CA PHE A 62 -13.47 -6.09 -12.52
C PHE A 62 -13.09 -5.89 -14.00
N GLU A 63 -13.01 -6.97 -14.76
CA GLU A 63 -12.68 -6.90 -16.19
C GLU A 63 -13.79 -6.22 -17.00
N LEU A 64 -15.06 -6.49 -16.66
CA LEU A 64 -16.20 -5.86 -17.33
C LEU A 64 -16.26 -4.35 -17.06
N GLY A 65 -15.93 -3.91 -15.85
CA GLY A 65 -15.86 -2.50 -15.52
C GLY A 65 -14.76 -1.78 -16.30
N LEU A 66 -13.57 -2.38 -16.42
CA LEU A 66 -12.49 -1.83 -17.26
C LEU A 66 -12.88 -1.75 -18.74
N ALA A 67 -13.52 -2.80 -19.29
CA ALA A 67 -14.02 -2.83 -20.65
C ALA A 67 -15.06 -1.72 -20.91
N ARG A 68 -16.04 -1.57 -20.01
CA ARG A 68 -17.01 -0.47 -20.09
C ARG A 68 -16.34 0.89 -20.00
N MET A 69 -15.32 1.04 -19.17
CA MET A 69 -14.64 2.32 -18.96
C MET A 69 -13.90 2.77 -20.22
N ILE A 70 -13.16 1.86 -20.87
CA ILE A 70 -12.42 2.18 -22.11
C ILE A 70 -13.36 2.48 -23.28
N ASP A 71 -14.54 1.87 -23.32
CA ASP A 71 -15.55 2.12 -24.34
C ASP A 71 -16.28 3.46 -24.11
N ALA A 72 -16.69 3.74 -22.86
CA ALA A 72 -17.55 4.88 -22.53
C ALA A 72 -16.79 6.21 -22.36
N HIS A 73 -15.50 6.17 -22.01
CA HIS A 73 -14.74 7.37 -21.69
C HIS A 73 -13.52 7.55 -22.60
N HIS A 74 -13.31 8.81 -22.99
CA HIS A 74 -12.34 9.19 -24.01
C HIS A 74 -11.18 10.01 -23.41
N ASP A 75 -11.05 10.05 -22.08
CA ASP A 75 -10.04 10.86 -21.40
C ASP A 75 -8.71 10.11 -21.26
N LEU A 76 -7.58 10.84 -21.27
CA LEU A 76 -6.24 10.25 -21.10
C LEU A 76 -6.11 9.45 -19.80
N GLY A 77 -6.67 9.95 -18.70
CA GLY A 77 -6.60 9.29 -17.40
C GLY A 77 -7.26 7.91 -17.38
N VAL A 78 -8.38 7.74 -18.07
CA VAL A 78 -9.06 6.44 -18.19
C VAL A 78 -8.23 5.47 -19.02
N PHE A 79 -7.72 5.93 -20.17
CA PHE A 79 -6.87 5.09 -20.99
C PHE A 79 -5.66 4.56 -20.21
N ILE A 80 -4.97 5.45 -19.47
CA ILE A 80 -3.83 5.09 -18.62
C ILE A 80 -4.24 4.07 -17.54
N LEU A 81 -5.36 4.30 -16.85
CA LEU A 81 -5.87 3.39 -15.81
C LEU A 81 -6.14 2.00 -16.37
N VAL A 82 -6.87 1.92 -17.49
CA VAL A 82 -7.24 0.64 -18.10
C VAL A 82 -6.00 -0.08 -18.61
N LEU A 83 -5.10 0.62 -19.30
CA LEU A 83 -3.82 0.06 -19.74
C LEU A 83 -3.02 -0.47 -18.56
N ALA A 84 -2.94 0.28 -17.45
CA ALA A 84 -2.17 -0.11 -16.28
C ALA A 84 -2.71 -1.35 -15.59
N ASN A 85 -4.02 -1.51 -15.52
CA ASN A 85 -4.63 -2.73 -15.03
C ASN A 85 -4.46 -3.90 -16.01
N ALA A 86 -4.55 -3.64 -17.33
CA ALA A 86 -4.39 -4.65 -18.35
C ALA A 86 -2.99 -5.28 -18.35
N VAL A 87 -1.92 -4.48 -18.22
CA VAL A 87 -0.54 -5.01 -18.24
C VAL A 87 -0.16 -5.83 -17.00
N MET A 88 -0.98 -5.85 -15.95
CA MET A 88 -0.80 -6.71 -14.77
C MET A 88 -1.17 -8.17 -15.03
N ASP A 89 -2.03 -8.45 -16.03
CA ASP A 89 -2.60 -9.77 -16.29
C ASP A 89 -2.64 -10.04 -17.80
N ALA A 90 -1.93 -11.08 -18.24
CA ALA A 90 -1.82 -11.42 -19.67
C ALA A 90 -3.17 -11.74 -20.33
N ARG A 91 -4.11 -12.35 -19.61
CA ARG A 91 -5.47 -12.64 -20.11
C ARG A 91 -6.26 -11.35 -20.27
N LEU A 92 -6.19 -10.46 -19.28
CA LEU A 92 -6.86 -9.16 -19.33
C LEU A 92 -6.28 -8.30 -20.46
N HIS A 93 -4.96 -8.26 -20.59
CA HIS A 93 -4.26 -7.61 -21.69
C HIS A 93 -4.75 -8.10 -23.04
N ALA A 94 -4.76 -9.42 -23.26
CA ALA A 94 -5.22 -10.01 -24.52
C ALA A 94 -6.68 -9.65 -24.84
N ARG A 95 -7.56 -9.63 -23.83
CA ARG A 95 -8.97 -9.27 -24.00
C ARG A 95 -9.19 -7.80 -24.35
N LEU A 96 -8.46 -6.89 -23.71
CA LEU A 96 -8.64 -5.45 -23.90
C LEU A 96 -7.78 -4.88 -25.02
N HIS A 97 -6.86 -5.67 -25.58
CA HIS A 97 -5.88 -5.20 -26.56
C HIS A 97 -6.50 -4.43 -27.73
N ALA A 98 -7.54 -4.97 -28.37
CA ALA A 98 -8.17 -4.32 -29.53
C ALA A 98 -8.84 -2.99 -29.16
N ALA A 99 -9.49 -2.91 -28.00
CA ALA A 99 -10.13 -1.69 -27.51
C ALA A 99 -9.07 -0.63 -27.12
N LEU A 100 -7.99 -1.06 -26.46
CA LEU A 100 -6.84 -0.21 -26.12
C LEU A 100 -6.16 0.33 -27.37
N ASP A 101 -5.94 -0.50 -28.39
CA ASP A 101 -5.31 -0.08 -29.65
C ASP A 101 -6.15 0.98 -30.38
N ALA A 102 -7.44 0.71 -30.53
CA ALA A 102 -8.38 1.65 -31.14
C ALA A 102 -8.43 2.97 -30.35
N ARG A 103 -8.48 2.90 -29.00
CA ARG A 103 -8.51 4.09 -28.16
C ARG A 103 -7.20 4.88 -28.26
N PHE A 104 -6.05 4.21 -28.23
CA PHE A 104 -4.76 4.86 -28.34
C PHE A 104 -4.61 5.62 -29.66
N ALA A 105 -5.04 5.01 -30.78
CA ALA A 105 -5.04 5.66 -32.09
C ALA A 105 -5.92 6.92 -32.11
N GLN A 106 -7.12 6.85 -31.52
CA GLN A 106 -8.01 8.01 -31.40
C GLN A 106 -7.37 9.14 -30.57
N LEU A 107 -6.82 8.81 -29.39
CA LEU A 107 -6.16 9.78 -28.51
C LEU A 107 -4.89 10.39 -29.13
N CYS A 108 -4.21 9.67 -30.01
CA CYS A 108 -3.08 10.21 -30.75
C CYS A 108 -3.51 11.23 -31.82
N ALA A 109 -4.67 11.00 -32.45
CA ALA A 109 -5.22 11.86 -33.49
C ALA A 109 -5.85 13.14 -32.89
N ASP A 110 -6.56 13.01 -31.78
CA ASP A 110 -7.26 14.10 -31.10
C ASP A 110 -7.10 13.98 -29.57
N PRO A 111 -5.96 14.41 -29.00
CA PRO A 111 -5.72 14.32 -27.57
C PRO A 111 -6.63 15.30 -26.82
N PRO A 112 -7.48 14.84 -25.89
CA PRO A 112 -8.31 15.73 -25.08
C PRO A 112 -7.46 16.49 -24.06
N SER A 113 -7.99 17.59 -23.54
CA SER A 113 -7.43 18.25 -22.36
C SER A 113 -7.44 17.30 -21.16
N ALA A 114 -6.33 17.23 -20.42
CA ALA A 114 -6.20 16.38 -19.24
C ALA A 114 -5.39 17.08 -18.15
N THR A 115 -5.19 16.39 -17.03
CA THR A 115 -4.26 16.87 -16.01
C THR A 115 -2.82 16.83 -16.55
N ALA A 116 -1.95 17.72 -16.07
CA ALA A 116 -0.54 17.74 -16.49
C ALA A 116 0.15 16.38 -16.29
N ASP A 117 -0.23 15.65 -15.24
CA ASP A 117 0.27 14.29 -14.97
C ASP A 117 -0.12 13.31 -16.09
N ASP A 118 -1.39 13.31 -16.48
CA ASP A 118 -1.91 12.39 -17.49
C ASP A 118 -1.35 12.72 -18.88
N GLU A 119 -1.19 14.01 -19.19
CA GLU A 119 -0.54 14.45 -20.43
C GLU A 119 0.93 14.01 -20.49
N ALA A 120 1.66 14.11 -19.37
CA ALA A 120 3.05 13.69 -19.30
C ALA A 120 3.21 12.18 -19.51
N VAL A 121 2.39 11.38 -18.82
CA VAL A 121 2.36 9.91 -18.99
C VAL A 121 2.00 9.55 -20.44
N PHE A 122 0.94 10.15 -20.99
CA PHE A 122 0.50 9.84 -22.35
C PHE A 122 1.54 10.24 -23.40
N ARG A 123 2.25 11.35 -23.21
CA ARG A 123 3.36 11.76 -24.08
C ARG A 123 4.50 10.74 -24.06
N ALA A 124 4.85 10.21 -22.88
CA ALA A 124 5.85 9.15 -22.76
C ALA A 124 5.39 7.86 -23.46
N LEU A 125 4.11 7.47 -23.28
CA LEU A 125 3.49 6.34 -23.98
C LEU A 125 3.57 6.46 -25.50
N ARG A 126 3.31 7.66 -26.05
CA ARG A 126 3.45 7.94 -27.49
C ARG A 126 4.88 7.79 -27.99
N GLY A 127 5.87 8.19 -27.19
CA GLY A 127 7.28 8.05 -27.55
C GLY A 127 7.75 6.59 -27.57
N ILE A 128 7.25 5.78 -26.64
CA ILE A 128 7.62 4.35 -26.51
C ILE A 128 6.85 3.50 -27.55
N GLY A 129 5.56 3.77 -27.71
CA GLY A 129 4.58 2.84 -28.28
C GLY A 129 3.98 2.00 -27.15
N TRP A 130 2.67 2.09 -26.93
CA TRP A 130 2.03 1.46 -25.77
C TRP A 130 2.16 -0.07 -25.77
N ASP A 131 2.19 -0.67 -26.96
CA ASP A 131 2.41 -2.10 -27.22
C ASP A 131 3.80 -2.58 -26.79
N LYS A 132 4.80 -1.69 -26.77
CA LYS A 132 6.18 -1.99 -26.39
C LYS A 132 6.47 -1.93 -24.89
N LEU A 133 5.52 -1.45 -24.07
CA LEU A 133 5.68 -1.44 -22.62
C LEU A 133 5.92 -2.85 -22.05
N GLY A 134 5.30 -3.85 -22.65
CA GLY A 134 5.31 -5.23 -22.14
C GLY A 134 4.45 -5.39 -20.88
N ALA A 135 4.16 -6.65 -20.54
CA ALA A 135 3.47 -7.00 -19.30
C ALA A 135 4.39 -6.76 -18.09
N VAL A 136 3.79 -6.58 -16.92
CA VAL A 136 4.53 -6.60 -15.65
C VAL A 136 5.20 -7.95 -15.47
N ARG A 137 6.49 -7.93 -15.14
CA ARG A 137 7.30 -9.13 -14.94
C ARG A 137 7.72 -9.23 -13.49
N GLY A 138 7.57 -10.39 -12.88
CA GLY A 138 8.01 -10.68 -11.52
C GLY A 138 9.10 -11.74 -11.47
N ARG A 139 9.92 -11.71 -10.43
CA ARG A 139 10.78 -12.83 -10.02
C ARG A 139 10.98 -12.83 -8.51
N ALA A 140 11.32 -13.98 -7.97
CA ALA A 140 11.73 -14.09 -6.57
C ALA A 140 13.09 -13.41 -6.32
N LEU A 141 13.23 -12.86 -5.12
CA LEU A 141 14.47 -12.43 -4.49
C LEU A 141 14.65 -13.27 -3.22
N ASP A 142 14.96 -14.55 -3.41
CA ASP A 142 14.91 -15.55 -2.34
C ASP A 142 13.53 -15.56 -1.65
N ASP A 143 13.47 -15.14 -0.38
CA ASP A 143 12.22 -15.06 0.41
C ASP A 143 11.45 -13.75 0.20
N LEU A 144 11.94 -12.85 -0.65
CA LEU A 144 11.34 -11.55 -1.05
C LEU A 144 10.91 -11.59 -2.52
N GLU A 145 10.27 -10.54 -3.04
CA GLU A 145 9.87 -10.47 -4.46
C GLU A 145 10.21 -9.13 -5.13
N ILE A 146 10.48 -9.16 -6.44
CA ILE A 146 10.69 -7.96 -7.27
C ILE A 146 9.83 -8.04 -8.53
N GLN A 147 9.30 -6.89 -8.95
CA GLN A 147 8.56 -6.71 -10.18
C GLN A 147 9.10 -5.53 -11.01
N LEU A 148 9.13 -5.70 -12.33
CA LEU A 148 9.33 -4.63 -13.29
C LEU A 148 7.96 -4.14 -13.78
N ASN A 149 7.64 -2.89 -13.50
CA ASN A 149 6.38 -2.25 -13.90
C ASN A 149 6.64 -0.94 -14.65
N PRO A 150 6.93 -1.00 -15.96
CA PRO A 150 7.44 0.16 -16.71
C PRO A 150 6.43 1.29 -16.80
N LEU A 151 5.12 0.98 -16.88
CA LEU A 151 4.08 2.00 -16.93
C LEU A 151 3.98 2.79 -15.63
N ARG A 152 4.13 2.12 -14.48
CA ARG A 152 4.11 2.80 -13.18
C ARG A 152 5.28 3.78 -13.04
N GLY A 153 6.42 3.49 -13.65
CA GLY A 153 7.57 4.41 -13.71
C GLY A 153 7.36 5.66 -14.57
N LEU A 154 6.27 5.73 -15.36
CA LEU A 154 5.91 6.95 -16.10
C LEU A 154 5.13 7.95 -15.22
N ARG A 155 4.67 7.52 -14.05
CA ARG A 155 3.92 8.36 -13.12
C ARG A 155 4.83 9.51 -12.64
N PRO A 156 4.37 10.76 -12.66
CA PRO A 156 5.11 11.86 -12.05
C PRO A 156 5.32 11.62 -10.55
N PRO A 157 6.52 11.92 -10.01
CA PRO A 157 6.79 11.78 -8.60
C PRO A 157 5.86 12.70 -7.80
N ARG A 158 4.98 12.12 -6.98
CA ARG A 158 4.11 12.86 -6.05
C ARG A 158 4.71 12.81 -4.65
N ASN A 159 4.96 13.96 -4.05
CA ASN A 159 5.49 14.09 -2.68
C ASN A 159 6.86 13.41 -2.43
N ALA A 160 7.63 13.07 -3.48
CA ALA A 160 8.88 12.30 -3.41
C ALA A 160 10.07 12.97 -2.67
N GLY A 161 9.81 14.05 -1.92
CA GLY A 161 10.80 14.72 -1.08
C GLY A 161 10.19 15.46 0.12
N ALA A 162 8.90 15.25 0.41
CA ALA A 162 8.29 15.85 1.58
C ALA A 162 8.79 15.14 2.84
N THR A 163 9.40 15.89 3.75
CA THR A 163 9.66 15.43 5.12
C THR A 163 8.37 15.54 5.91
N ILE A 164 7.94 14.43 6.50
CA ILE A 164 6.76 14.36 7.36
C ILE A 164 7.23 14.06 8.77
N GLU A 165 6.66 14.74 9.76
CA GLU A 165 7.08 14.59 11.18
C GLU A 165 5.90 14.27 12.09
N THR A 166 4.69 14.12 11.54
CA THR A 166 3.46 13.83 12.29
C THR A 166 2.67 12.71 11.62
N LEU A 167 2.08 11.84 12.43
CA LEU A 167 1.16 10.77 12.02
C LEU A 167 -0.22 11.33 11.64
N GLN A 168 -0.56 12.53 12.08
CA GLN A 168 -1.90 13.10 11.91
C GLN A 168 -1.86 14.37 11.08
N ARG A 169 -2.78 14.44 10.12
CA ARG A 169 -3.12 15.64 9.37
C ARG A 169 -4.62 15.60 9.11
N ASP A 170 -5.27 16.75 9.20
CA ASP A 170 -6.70 16.87 8.91
C ASP A 170 -6.99 16.59 7.43
N PHE A 171 -8.23 16.19 7.15
CA PHE A 171 -8.69 16.05 5.78
C PHE A 171 -8.70 17.42 5.08
N ASP A 172 -8.19 17.46 3.86
CA ASP A 172 -8.16 18.66 3.04
C ASP A 172 -9.12 18.48 1.85
N PRO A 173 -10.30 19.15 1.86
CA PRO A 173 -11.30 19.03 0.81
C PRO A 173 -10.86 19.69 -0.51
N ASP A 174 -9.90 20.62 -0.48
CA ASP A 174 -9.38 21.28 -1.68
C ASP A 174 -8.30 20.41 -2.33
N GLY A 175 -7.54 19.66 -1.53
CA GLY A 175 -6.58 18.66 -1.95
C GLY A 175 -7.18 17.49 -2.76
N PHE A 176 -6.32 16.56 -3.18
CA PHE A 176 -6.77 15.36 -3.87
C PHE A 176 -7.46 14.39 -2.89
N HIS A 177 -8.70 14.00 -3.20
CA HIS A 177 -9.47 13.01 -2.45
C HIS A 177 -10.39 12.21 -3.40
N PHE A 178 -10.76 10.99 -3.00
CA PHE A 178 -11.53 10.08 -3.86
C PHE A 178 -12.96 10.50 -4.17
N ALA A 179 -13.54 11.41 -3.37
CA ALA A 179 -14.89 11.91 -3.58
C ALA A 179 -15.02 12.95 -4.71
N LYS A 180 -13.90 13.37 -5.33
CA LYS A 180 -13.93 14.35 -6.42
C LYS A 180 -14.79 13.82 -7.59
N PRO A 181 -15.68 14.64 -8.18
CA PRO A 181 -16.64 14.17 -9.18
C PRO A 181 -16.02 13.47 -10.39
N PHE A 182 -14.82 13.89 -10.81
CA PHE A 182 -14.14 13.31 -11.98
C PHE A 182 -13.68 11.85 -11.76
N LEU A 183 -13.58 11.39 -10.51
CA LEU A 183 -13.20 10.01 -10.16
C LEU A 183 -14.40 9.05 -10.12
N ARG A 184 -15.64 9.53 -10.27
CA ARG A 184 -16.83 8.66 -10.19
C ARG A 184 -16.82 7.52 -11.22
N LYS A 185 -16.24 7.77 -12.40
CA LYS A 185 -16.06 6.77 -13.46
C LYS A 185 -15.06 5.67 -13.12
N GLU A 186 -14.19 5.91 -12.13
CA GLU A 186 -13.15 4.98 -11.67
C GLU A 186 -13.63 4.11 -10.50
N ILE A 187 -14.89 4.26 -10.07
CA ILE A 187 -15.50 3.40 -9.05
C ILE A 187 -15.81 2.04 -9.67
N PHE A 188 -15.17 0.99 -9.15
CA PHE A 188 -15.47 -0.40 -9.50
C PHE A 188 -16.79 -0.84 -8.86
N TRP A 189 -16.97 -0.53 -7.58
CA TRP A 189 -18.14 -0.91 -6.80
C TRP A 189 -18.42 0.12 -5.70
N ASN A 190 -19.69 0.35 -5.36
CA ASN A 190 -20.10 1.15 -4.21
C ASN A 190 -21.37 0.60 -3.55
N GLY A 191 -21.48 0.78 -2.24
CA GLY A 191 -22.64 0.35 -1.45
C GLY A 191 -22.24 -0.03 -0.03
N ALA A 192 -23.13 -0.75 0.66
CA ALA A 192 -22.86 -1.24 2.01
C ALA A 192 -22.01 -2.52 1.98
N LEU A 193 -20.86 -2.52 2.64
CA LEU A 193 -20.07 -3.71 2.99
C LEU A 193 -20.10 -3.87 4.50
N MET A 194 -20.61 -5.01 4.98
CA MET A 194 -20.75 -5.30 6.42
C MET A 194 -21.44 -4.18 7.22
N GLY A 195 -22.49 -3.60 6.63
CA GLY A 195 -23.28 -2.55 7.28
C GLY A 195 -22.68 -1.15 7.26
N ARG A 196 -21.52 -0.94 6.59
CA ARG A 196 -20.93 0.38 6.38
C ARG A 196 -20.87 0.73 4.91
N ASP A 197 -21.13 2.00 4.59
CA ASP A 197 -20.96 2.50 3.24
C ASP A 197 -19.47 2.49 2.84
N ALA A 198 -19.19 1.99 1.65
CA ALA A 198 -17.85 1.96 1.10
C ALA A 198 -17.87 2.10 -0.42
N ALA A 199 -16.78 2.60 -0.98
CA ALA A 199 -16.49 2.54 -2.40
C ALA A 199 -15.18 1.79 -2.62
N LEU A 200 -15.14 0.96 -3.64
CA LEU A 200 -13.93 0.34 -4.15
C LEU A 200 -13.63 0.96 -5.51
N LEU A 201 -12.53 1.71 -5.61
CA LEU A 201 -12.08 2.30 -6.87
C LEU A 201 -10.99 1.42 -7.51
N TYR A 202 -10.87 1.47 -8.83
CA TYR A 202 -9.68 0.93 -9.50
C TYR A 202 -8.45 1.73 -9.08
N ASN A 203 -7.34 1.05 -8.79
CA ASN A 203 -6.07 1.76 -8.68
C ASN A 203 -5.58 2.13 -10.09
N LYS A 204 -5.27 3.41 -10.30
CA LYS A 204 -4.76 3.93 -11.58
C LYS A 204 -3.39 3.38 -11.96
N PHE A 205 -2.55 3.07 -10.97
CA PHE A 205 -1.20 2.53 -11.16
C PHE A 205 -1.02 1.28 -10.29
N PRO A 206 -1.70 0.17 -10.61
CA PRO A 206 -1.63 -1.04 -9.80
C PRO A 206 -0.21 -1.63 -9.83
N PHE A 207 0.13 -2.35 -8.77
CA PHE A 207 1.34 -3.16 -8.60
C PHE A 207 1.00 -4.53 -7.98
N LEU A 208 -0.28 -4.81 -7.80
CA LEU A 208 -0.80 -6.11 -7.38
C LEU A 208 -1.97 -6.48 -8.29
N PRO A 209 -2.26 -7.78 -8.49
CA PRO A 209 -3.45 -8.20 -9.19
C PRO A 209 -4.72 -7.69 -8.49
N TRP A 210 -5.69 -7.27 -9.30
CA TRP A 210 -6.99 -6.77 -8.83
C TRP A 210 -6.87 -5.66 -7.76
N HIS A 211 -5.86 -4.81 -7.92
CA HIS A 211 -5.57 -3.76 -6.94
C HIS A 211 -6.62 -2.65 -7.00
N GLY A 212 -7.40 -2.54 -5.93
CA GLY A 212 -8.39 -1.50 -5.71
C GLY A 212 -8.09 -0.62 -4.50
N LEU A 213 -8.83 0.48 -4.40
CA LEU A 213 -8.76 1.44 -3.29
C LEU A 213 -10.11 1.41 -2.56
N LEU A 214 -10.15 0.74 -1.42
CA LEU A 214 -11.32 0.73 -0.54
C LEU A 214 -11.35 2.04 0.25
N VAL A 215 -12.38 2.83 0.04
CA VAL A 215 -12.61 4.12 0.71
C VAL A 215 -13.90 3.98 1.54
N PRO A 216 -13.79 3.90 2.87
CA PRO A 216 -14.97 3.87 3.72
C PRO A 216 -15.66 5.24 3.67
N GLU A 217 -17.00 5.24 3.66
CA GLU A 217 -17.83 6.44 3.78
C GLU A 217 -17.35 7.57 2.86
N LEU A 218 -17.28 7.28 1.55
CA LEU A 218 -16.62 8.09 0.51
C LEU A 218 -16.89 9.61 0.59
N HIS A 219 -18.07 10.02 1.06
CA HIS A 219 -18.47 11.43 1.11
C HIS A 219 -18.23 12.12 2.46
N GLU A 220 -17.86 11.39 3.50
CA GLU A 220 -17.58 11.93 4.84
C GLU A 220 -16.18 12.54 4.96
N GLY A 221 -15.26 12.23 4.02
CA GLY A 221 -13.96 12.88 3.96
C GLY A 221 -13.08 12.55 5.17
N HIS A 222 -13.01 11.28 5.56
CA HIS A 222 -12.13 10.85 6.64
C HIS A 222 -10.68 11.14 6.29
N ALA A 223 -9.94 11.79 7.19
CA ALA A 223 -8.50 11.99 7.01
C ALA A 223 -7.76 10.65 6.91
N GLN A 224 -6.59 10.61 6.26
CA GLN A 224 -5.71 9.43 6.22
C GLN A 224 -5.09 9.15 7.61
N TYR A 225 -5.93 8.74 8.55
CA TYR A 225 -5.63 8.48 9.94
C TYR A 225 -6.50 7.31 10.40
N LEU A 226 -5.89 6.30 11.02
CA LEU A 226 -6.59 5.07 11.39
C LEU A 226 -7.24 5.24 12.76
N SER A 227 -8.55 5.00 12.89
CA SER A 227 -9.24 4.91 14.18
C SER A 227 -9.39 3.44 14.60
N ALA A 228 -9.76 3.22 15.88
CA ALA A 228 -10.07 1.89 16.41
C ALA A 228 -11.16 1.21 15.58
N ASP A 229 -12.22 1.96 15.28
CA ASP A 229 -13.37 1.51 14.51
C ASP A 229 -12.97 1.10 13.09
N TRP A 230 -12.11 1.88 12.41
CA TRP A 230 -11.66 1.55 11.07
C TRP A 230 -10.67 0.39 11.03
N HIS A 231 -9.84 0.27 12.06
CA HIS A 231 -8.98 -0.89 12.25
C HIS A 231 -9.80 -2.17 12.40
N ALA A 232 -10.78 -2.16 13.31
CA ALA A 232 -11.65 -3.30 13.57
C ALA A 232 -12.49 -3.67 12.34
N TYR A 233 -13.07 -2.66 11.67
CA TYR A 233 -13.85 -2.86 10.46
C TYR A 233 -13.05 -3.55 9.35
N VAL A 234 -11.83 -3.07 9.04
CA VAL A 234 -11.03 -3.67 7.96
C VAL A 234 -10.49 -5.04 8.34
N PHE A 235 -10.15 -5.27 9.61
CA PHE A 235 -9.76 -6.59 10.10
C PHE A 235 -10.89 -7.61 9.89
N GLU A 236 -12.11 -7.28 10.31
CA GLU A 236 -13.28 -8.15 10.17
C GLU A 236 -13.69 -8.32 8.71
N LEU A 237 -13.69 -7.24 7.93
CA LEU A 237 -13.97 -7.26 6.49
C LEU A 237 -13.00 -8.19 5.75
N CYS A 238 -11.72 -8.12 6.07
CA CYS A 238 -10.72 -8.99 5.47
C CYS A 238 -10.95 -10.47 5.83
N ALA A 239 -11.33 -10.76 7.07
CA ALA A 239 -11.69 -12.11 7.49
C ALA A 239 -12.93 -12.64 6.75
N GLN A 240 -14.00 -11.84 6.62
CA GLN A 240 -15.22 -12.22 5.91
C GLN A 240 -14.98 -12.42 4.41
N LEU A 241 -14.30 -11.47 3.75
CA LEU A 241 -13.94 -11.61 2.34
C LEU A 241 -13.03 -12.80 2.10
N GLY A 242 -12.16 -13.16 3.05
CA GLY A 242 -11.27 -14.31 2.94
C GLY A 242 -11.99 -15.65 2.79
N VAL A 243 -13.26 -15.75 3.21
CA VAL A 243 -14.09 -16.95 3.04
C VAL A 243 -14.46 -17.16 1.56
N SER A 244 -14.75 -16.09 0.83
CA SER A 244 -15.24 -16.13 -0.55
C SER A 244 -14.21 -15.72 -1.60
N LEU A 245 -13.17 -14.99 -1.21
CA LEU A 245 -12.08 -14.48 -2.04
C LEU A 245 -10.72 -14.91 -1.45
N PRO A 246 -10.32 -16.19 -1.63
CA PRO A 246 -8.99 -16.63 -1.22
C PRO A 246 -7.89 -15.74 -1.79
N GLY A 247 -6.95 -15.33 -0.93
CA GLY A 247 -5.84 -14.45 -1.31
C GLY A 247 -6.16 -12.95 -1.23
N VAL A 248 -7.35 -12.57 -0.78
CA VAL A 248 -7.68 -11.16 -0.48
C VAL A 248 -6.82 -10.62 0.66
N GLY A 249 -6.46 -9.34 0.56
CA GLY A 249 -5.82 -8.60 1.64
C GLY A 249 -5.94 -7.10 1.45
N PHE A 250 -5.54 -6.35 2.47
CA PHE A 250 -5.52 -4.90 2.45
C PHE A 250 -4.19 -4.35 2.94
N GLY A 251 -3.59 -3.46 2.16
CA GLY A 251 -2.49 -2.61 2.59
C GLY A 251 -2.99 -1.30 3.18
N TYR A 252 -2.34 -0.80 4.23
CA TYR A 252 -2.56 0.54 4.74
C TYR A 252 -1.23 1.25 4.95
N ASN A 253 -1.17 2.50 4.50
CA ASN A 253 -0.06 3.40 4.75
C ASN A 253 -0.56 4.48 5.70
N ALA A 254 -0.03 4.52 6.92
CA ALA A 254 -0.29 5.66 7.79
C ALA A 254 0.27 6.95 7.16
N TYR A 255 -0.25 8.10 7.56
CA TYR A 255 0.35 9.36 7.13
C TYR A 255 1.81 9.43 7.61
N GLY A 256 2.71 9.83 6.71
CA GLY A 256 4.16 9.71 6.93
C GLY A 256 4.79 8.36 6.55
N ALA A 257 4.00 7.32 6.26
CA ALA A 257 4.49 6.02 5.81
C ALA A 257 4.27 5.80 4.30
N ASN A 258 4.63 6.80 3.49
CA ASN A 258 4.42 6.82 2.03
C ASN A 258 2.93 6.78 1.61
N ALA A 259 2.03 7.30 2.43
CA ALA A 259 0.68 7.64 2.00
C ALA A 259 0.68 8.88 1.09
N SER A 260 0.10 8.78 -0.10
CA SER A 260 0.11 9.88 -1.10
C SER A 260 -1.20 10.64 -1.21
N VAL A 261 -2.23 10.27 -0.44
CA VAL A 261 -3.59 10.84 -0.50
C VAL A 261 -4.03 11.20 0.92
N ASN A 262 -4.74 12.32 1.07
CA ASN A 262 -5.18 12.84 2.37
C ASN A 262 -6.47 12.18 2.91
N HIS A 263 -7.09 11.31 2.12
CA HIS A 263 -8.38 10.66 2.38
C HIS A 263 -8.15 9.20 2.77
N LEU A 264 -8.73 8.76 3.89
CA LEU A 264 -8.67 7.39 4.38
C LEU A 264 -8.97 6.38 3.27
N HIS A 265 -8.02 5.50 3.02
CA HIS A 265 -8.21 4.40 2.09
C HIS A 265 -7.32 3.21 2.45
N PHE A 266 -7.76 2.04 2.00
CA PHE A 266 -7.06 0.77 2.11
C PHE A 266 -6.81 0.22 0.70
N GLN A 267 -5.61 -0.28 0.47
CA GLN A 267 -5.20 -0.83 -0.82
C GLN A 267 -5.58 -2.31 -0.86
N MET A 268 -6.75 -2.61 -1.44
CA MET A 268 -7.24 -3.98 -1.59
C MET A 268 -6.47 -4.69 -2.71
N PHE A 269 -6.15 -5.96 -2.49
CA PHE A 269 -5.61 -6.84 -3.52
C PHE A 269 -6.19 -8.25 -3.35
N VAL A 270 -6.10 -9.05 -4.41
CA VAL A 270 -6.37 -10.49 -4.34
C VAL A 270 -5.29 -11.19 -5.14
N ARG A 271 -4.54 -12.08 -4.50
CA ARG A 271 -3.42 -12.77 -5.15
C ARG A 271 -3.33 -14.22 -4.73
N GLU A 272 -2.94 -15.08 -5.67
CA GLU A 272 -2.76 -16.52 -5.42
C GLU A 272 -1.55 -16.78 -4.51
N GLN A 273 -0.43 -16.10 -4.76
CA GLN A 273 0.77 -16.19 -3.94
C GLN A 273 0.70 -15.19 -2.79
N GLY A 274 0.86 -15.65 -1.55
CA GLY A 274 0.91 -14.77 -0.38
C GLY A 274 2.04 -13.74 -0.46
N LEU A 275 1.89 -12.61 0.26
CA LEU A 275 2.98 -11.62 0.35
C LEU A 275 4.18 -12.20 1.14
N PRO A 276 5.43 -11.82 0.82
CA PRO A 276 6.62 -12.30 1.50
C PRO A 276 6.57 -12.21 3.03
N VAL A 277 6.04 -11.11 3.58
CA VAL A 277 5.88 -10.94 5.04
C VAL A 277 5.06 -12.06 5.71
N ALA A 278 4.22 -12.78 4.95
CA ALA A 278 3.42 -13.89 5.44
C ALA A 278 4.11 -15.26 5.35
N HIS A 279 5.33 -15.35 4.82
CA HIS A 279 6.04 -16.63 4.71
C HIS A 279 6.31 -17.25 6.10
N PRO A 280 6.10 -18.57 6.27
CA PRO A 280 6.09 -19.20 7.60
C PRO A 280 7.46 -19.30 8.27
N HIS A 281 8.56 -19.17 7.53
CA HIS A 281 9.92 -19.26 8.09
C HIS A 281 10.33 -17.99 8.86
N TRP A 282 9.60 -16.89 8.71
CA TRP A 282 9.85 -15.66 9.46
C TRP A 282 9.49 -15.83 10.94
N ARG A 283 10.28 -15.20 11.81
CA ARG A 283 10.16 -15.29 13.26
C ARG A 283 8.78 -14.84 13.77
N HIS A 284 8.23 -13.77 13.21
CA HIS A 284 6.90 -13.28 13.59
C HIS A 284 5.76 -14.21 13.14
N ASN A 285 6.05 -15.19 12.27
CA ASN A 285 5.13 -16.26 11.87
C ASN A 285 5.42 -17.60 12.59
N GLY A 286 6.32 -17.61 13.58
CA GLY A 286 6.73 -18.81 14.33
C GLY A 286 7.93 -19.56 13.75
N GLY A 287 8.56 -19.03 12.70
CA GLY A 287 9.81 -19.56 12.17
C GLY A 287 11.05 -19.05 12.92
N ASN A 288 12.24 -19.26 12.33
CA ASN A 288 13.52 -18.97 12.97
C ASN A 288 14.30 -17.82 12.32
N VAL A 289 13.87 -17.35 11.15
CA VAL A 289 14.59 -16.32 10.38
C VAL A 289 14.02 -14.94 10.75
N PRO A 290 14.84 -13.94 11.11
CA PRO A 290 14.34 -12.59 11.31
C PRO A 290 13.89 -11.98 9.98
N TYR A 291 12.74 -11.31 9.98
CA TYR A 291 12.36 -10.48 8.85
C TYR A 291 13.27 -9.24 8.77
N PRO A 292 13.63 -8.71 7.57
CA PRO A 292 14.59 -7.61 7.47
C PRO A 292 14.16 -6.31 8.16
N ALA A 293 12.86 -6.00 8.20
CA ALA A 293 12.30 -4.90 8.99
C ALA A 293 11.68 -5.42 10.30
N ARG A 294 11.45 -4.53 11.28
CA ARG A 294 10.61 -4.88 12.43
C ARG A 294 9.19 -5.17 11.96
N CYS A 295 8.71 -6.37 12.27
CA CYS A 295 7.37 -6.81 11.94
C CYS A 295 6.72 -7.41 13.18
N LEU A 296 5.54 -6.90 13.50
CA LEU A 296 4.66 -7.44 14.53
C LEU A 296 3.49 -8.13 13.83
N ARG A 297 3.08 -9.30 14.32
CA ARG A 297 1.90 -10.01 13.83
C ARG A 297 0.90 -10.14 14.97
N PHE A 298 -0.35 -9.86 14.66
CA PHE A 298 -1.47 -10.04 15.58
C PHE A 298 -2.56 -10.85 14.88
N ASP A 299 -3.10 -11.83 15.60
CA ASP A 299 -4.31 -12.58 15.20
C ASP A 299 -5.55 -12.09 15.97
N ASP A 300 -5.37 -11.14 16.89
CA ASP A 300 -6.40 -10.51 17.72
C ASP A 300 -6.43 -9.00 17.45
N VAL A 301 -7.62 -8.49 17.16
CA VAL A 301 -7.84 -7.11 16.74
C VAL A 301 -7.64 -6.10 17.86
N ASP A 302 -7.99 -6.46 19.10
CA ASP A 302 -7.86 -5.58 20.25
C ASP A 302 -6.39 -5.46 20.67
N GLN A 303 -5.65 -6.58 20.66
CA GLN A 303 -4.20 -6.58 20.88
C GLN A 303 -3.45 -5.77 19.83
N ALA A 304 -3.85 -5.91 18.56
CA ALA A 304 -3.28 -5.09 17.50
C ALA A 304 -3.54 -3.60 17.75
N TRP A 305 -4.77 -3.23 18.11
CA TRP A 305 -5.14 -1.85 18.39
C TRP A 305 -4.41 -1.26 19.61
N GLU A 306 -4.21 -2.03 20.68
CA GLU A 306 -3.44 -1.57 21.85
C GLU A 306 -2.04 -1.07 21.42
N VAL A 307 -1.35 -1.85 20.59
CA VAL A 307 -0.04 -1.47 20.06
C VAL A 307 -0.12 -0.28 19.09
N LEU A 308 -1.10 -0.26 18.19
CA LEU A 308 -1.31 0.85 17.25
C LEU A 308 -1.61 2.17 17.97
N SER A 309 -2.41 2.12 19.03
CA SER A 309 -2.72 3.27 19.87
C SER A 309 -1.47 3.82 20.58
N GLY A 310 -0.56 2.92 20.99
CA GLY A 310 0.77 3.28 21.48
C GLY A 310 1.61 4.01 20.42
N PHE A 311 1.55 3.58 19.16
CA PHE A 311 2.20 4.31 18.06
C PHE A 311 1.58 5.69 17.83
N HIS A 312 0.26 5.84 17.97
CA HIS A 312 -0.38 7.15 17.83
C HIS A 312 0.07 8.09 18.94
N ALA A 313 0.07 7.61 20.19
CA ALA A 313 0.53 8.37 21.34
C ALA A 313 2.01 8.78 21.23
N ALA A 314 2.85 7.91 20.64
CA ALA A 314 4.27 8.16 20.43
C ALA A 314 4.58 8.91 19.12
N ASN A 315 3.57 9.29 18.33
CA ASN A 315 3.74 9.88 16.99
C ASN A 315 4.65 9.02 16.08
N GLN A 316 4.44 7.71 16.09
CA GLN A 316 5.19 6.73 15.34
C GLN A 316 4.39 6.31 14.09
N THR A 317 4.98 6.41 12.90
CA THR A 317 4.34 5.96 11.65
C THR A 317 4.59 4.48 11.36
N TYR A 318 3.74 3.89 10.52
CA TYR A 318 3.70 2.46 10.27
C TYR A 318 3.00 2.13 8.95
N ASN A 319 3.31 0.95 8.42
CA ASN A 319 2.52 0.30 7.38
C ASN A 319 1.79 -0.91 7.97
N LEU A 320 0.59 -1.21 7.46
CA LEU A 320 -0.15 -2.43 7.83
C LEU A 320 -0.44 -3.29 6.62
N VAL A 321 -0.49 -4.60 6.86
CA VAL A 321 -1.02 -5.59 5.93
C VAL A 321 -2.06 -6.43 6.67
N TYR A 322 -3.32 -6.27 6.29
CA TYR A 322 -4.41 -7.13 6.75
C TYR A 322 -4.53 -8.32 5.81
N LEU A 323 -4.53 -9.52 6.38
CA LEU A 323 -4.90 -10.77 5.73
C LEU A 323 -6.04 -11.41 6.54
N PRO A 324 -6.77 -12.39 5.99
CA PRO A 324 -7.88 -13.01 6.72
C PRO A 324 -7.45 -13.52 8.11
N GLY A 325 -8.05 -12.94 9.16
CA GLY A 325 -7.82 -13.29 10.55
C GLY A 325 -6.48 -12.82 11.14
N ARG A 326 -5.72 -11.94 10.48
CA ARG A 326 -4.47 -11.41 11.02
C ARG A 326 -4.09 -10.05 10.45
N VAL A 327 -3.26 -9.32 11.18
CA VAL A 327 -2.62 -8.09 10.71
C VAL A 327 -1.13 -8.11 11.00
N TYR A 328 -0.35 -7.69 9.99
CA TYR A 328 1.06 -7.38 10.15
C TYR A 328 1.21 -5.87 10.32
N CYS A 329 1.95 -5.46 11.34
CA CYS A 329 2.31 -4.08 11.60
C CYS A 329 3.81 -3.89 11.44
N LEU A 330 4.18 -2.91 10.62
CA LEU A 330 5.55 -2.60 10.24
C LEU A 330 5.84 -1.15 10.66
N PRO A 331 6.20 -0.90 11.95
CA PRO A 331 6.57 0.42 12.43
C PRO A 331 7.88 0.86 11.76
N ARG A 332 7.98 2.15 11.43
CA ARG A 332 9.07 2.66 10.61
C ARG A 332 9.31 4.15 10.79
N HIS A 333 10.49 4.61 10.42
CA HIS A 333 10.77 6.03 10.35
C HIS A 333 9.85 6.75 9.36
N PHE A 334 9.58 8.02 9.63
CA PHE A 334 8.81 8.88 8.74
C PHE A 334 9.47 9.04 7.38
N GLN A 335 8.65 9.16 6.34
CA GLN A 335 9.09 9.56 5.01
C GLN A 335 9.91 10.86 5.07
N GLY A 336 11.04 10.86 4.36
CA GLY A 336 11.95 11.99 4.29
C GLY A 336 12.97 12.07 5.42
N THR A 337 12.94 11.16 6.41
CA THR A 337 13.94 11.13 7.51
C THR A 337 15.16 10.26 7.19
N HIS A 338 15.08 9.41 6.17
CA HIS A 338 16.18 8.59 5.67
C HIS A 338 16.37 8.80 4.16
N ALA A 339 17.64 8.81 3.72
CA ALA A 339 17.97 8.77 2.30
C ALA A 339 17.84 7.31 1.80
N HIS A 340 16.79 7.06 1.03
CA HIS A 340 16.55 5.76 0.41
C HIS A 340 17.56 5.47 -0.69
N ALA A 341 17.70 4.19 -1.07
CA ALA A 341 18.38 3.85 -2.30
C ALA A 341 17.77 4.54 -3.53
N ASP A 342 18.63 5.00 -4.44
CA ASP A 342 18.27 5.67 -5.70
C ASP A 342 17.43 4.82 -6.65
N TRP A 343 17.32 3.51 -6.40
CA TRP A 343 16.55 2.57 -7.21
C TRP A 343 15.08 2.43 -6.77
N ASN A 344 14.65 3.09 -5.69
CA ASN A 344 13.26 3.09 -5.24
C ASN A 344 12.77 4.50 -4.84
N GLU A 345 11.59 4.87 -5.33
CA GLU A 345 10.98 6.19 -5.08
C GLU A 345 10.26 6.28 -3.71
N GLY A 346 10.08 5.14 -3.03
CA GLY A 346 9.47 5.12 -1.71
C GLY A 346 9.07 3.72 -1.26
N TYR A 347 8.88 3.56 0.04
CA TYR A 347 8.52 2.28 0.65
C TYR A 347 7.12 2.38 1.24
N ALA A 348 6.12 1.96 0.47
CA ALA A 348 4.75 1.80 0.97
C ALA A 348 4.57 0.41 1.58
N PHE A 349 3.32 0.02 1.90
CA PHE A 349 3.03 -1.28 2.52
C PHE A 349 3.59 -2.45 1.72
N TYR A 350 3.57 -2.38 0.38
CA TYR A 350 4.01 -3.47 -0.46
C TYR A 350 5.51 -3.68 -0.37
N GLU A 351 6.28 -2.59 -0.40
CA GLU A 351 7.72 -2.69 -0.22
C GLU A 351 8.09 -3.16 1.19
N MET A 352 7.42 -2.60 2.22
CA MET A 352 7.61 -3.07 3.61
C MET A 352 7.19 -4.53 3.81
N ALA A 353 6.25 -5.04 3.00
CA ALA A 353 5.82 -6.44 2.98
C ALA A 353 6.74 -7.37 2.17
N GLY A 354 7.87 -6.85 1.67
CA GLY A 354 8.93 -7.63 1.04
C GLY A 354 8.81 -7.68 -0.49
N GLY A 355 7.90 -6.90 -1.07
CA GLY A 355 7.88 -6.64 -2.49
C GLY A 355 8.85 -5.53 -2.90
N LEU A 356 9.12 -5.42 -4.19
CA LEU A 356 9.84 -4.29 -4.75
C LEU A 356 9.36 -4.03 -6.16
N THR A 357 8.93 -2.80 -6.41
CA THR A 357 8.61 -2.36 -7.77
C THR A 357 9.78 -1.54 -8.33
N VAL A 358 10.34 -1.99 -9.45
CA VAL A 358 11.33 -1.23 -10.23
C VAL A 358 10.78 -0.89 -11.61
N PHE A 359 11.41 0.10 -12.24
CA PHE A 359 10.98 0.62 -13.55
C PHE A 359 12.07 0.46 -14.63
N ASP A 360 13.32 0.23 -14.23
CA ASP A 360 14.46 -0.03 -15.11
C ASP A 360 14.73 -1.56 -15.21
N PRO A 361 14.70 -2.15 -16.41
CA PRO A 361 15.10 -3.54 -16.62
C PRO A 361 16.49 -3.89 -16.04
N ARG A 362 17.46 -2.97 -16.08
CA ARG A 362 18.81 -3.20 -15.54
C ARG A 362 18.79 -3.37 -14.03
N LEU A 363 17.96 -2.59 -13.34
CA LEU A 363 17.74 -2.73 -11.89
C LEU A 363 17.03 -4.04 -11.59
N PHE A 364 16.01 -4.37 -12.39
CA PHE A 364 15.28 -5.63 -12.26
C PHE A 364 16.19 -6.86 -12.37
N ASP A 365 17.18 -6.84 -13.26
CA ASP A 365 18.11 -7.96 -13.43
C ASP A 365 19.21 -7.99 -12.35
N ARG A 366 19.64 -6.83 -11.84
CA ARG A 366 20.78 -6.69 -10.93
C ARG A 366 20.42 -6.89 -9.45
N LEU A 367 19.30 -6.33 -8.99
CA LEU A 367 19.00 -6.26 -7.56
C LEU A 367 18.77 -7.66 -6.97
N ASN A 368 19.23 -7.89 -5.75
CA ASN A 368 19.09 -9.16 -5.05
C ASN A 368 18.40 -8.98 -3.68
N ALA A 369 18.16 -10.10 -2.98
CA ALA A 369 17.52 -10.07 -1.66
C ALA A 369 18.28 -9.24 -0.62
N SER A 370 19.61 -9.20 -0.68
CA SER A 370 20.44 -8.40 0.22
C SER A 370 20.26 -6.91 0.00
N ASP A 371 20.05 -6.46 -1.25
CA ASP A 371 19.81 -5.05 -1.55
C ASP A 371 18.52 -4.56 -0.90
N LEU A 372 17.42 -5.30 -1.10
CA LEU A 372 16.12 -4.97 -0.53
C LEU A 372 16.11 -5.14 1.00
N GLY A 373 16.63 -6.26 1.50
CA GLY A 373 16.70 -6.51 2.94
C GLY A 373 17.50 -5.46 3.70
N GLY A 374 18.62 -5.00 3.13
CA GLY A 374 19.45 -3.94 3.71
C GLY A 374 18.78 -2.56 3.72
N GLU A 375 17.87 -2.27 2.79
CA GLU A 375 17.04 -1.06 2.83
C GLU A 375 15.92 -1.18 3.86
N LEU A 376 15.20 -2.32 3.89
CA LEU A 376 14.14 -2.57 4.87
C LEU A 376 14.64 -2.46 6.32
N ALA A 377 15.85 -2.95 6.59
CA ALA A 377 16.50 -2.83 7.90
C ALA A 377 16.83 -1.38 8.31
N ARG A 378 16.93 -0.45 7.35
CA ARG A 378 17.18 0.98 7.63
C ARG A 378 15.91 1.79 7.84
N LEU A 379 14.76 1.26 7.42
CA LEU A 379 13.48 1.95 7.53
C LEU A 379 12.81 1.71 8.88
N THR A 380 13.21 0.69 9.63
CA THR A 380 12.59 0.32 10.90
C THR A 380 13.07 1.17 12.08
N VAL A 381 12.19 1.35 13.07
CA VAL A 381 12.46 1.98 14.38
C VAL A 381 12.77 0.99 15.48
#